data_AF-A0A959G8D9-F1
#
_entry.id   AF-A0A959G8D9-F1
#
_cell.length_a   1.000
_cell.length_b   1.000
_cell.length_c   1.000
_cell.angle_alpha   90.00
_cell.angle_beta   90.00
_cell.angle_gamma   90.00
#
_symmetry.space_group_name_H-M   'P 1'
#
loop_
_entity.id
_entity.type
_entity.pdbx_description
1 polymer ?
#
loop_
_entity_poly.entity_id
_entity_poly.type
_entity_poly.pdbx_seq_one_letter_code
_entity_poly.pdbx_strand_id
1 'polypeptide(L)'
;MAGSKDKKATTFIRSRWAEWLFVNLHFVFFLVGIGVFYIMNAHAAERSIRKIDALKKEVNDYRWQSMSLEQELMYESTQSQLTKNLEEKGLKPLNKLPLKLESEAKE
;
A
#
# COMPACT_ATOMS: atom_id res chain seq x y z
N MET A 1 48.37 -14.49 -40.63
CA MET A 1 48.12 -13.12 -41.13
C MET A 1 46.62 -12.86 -41.20
N ALA A 2 45.97 -12.40 -40.12
CA ALA A 2 44.54 -12.07 -40.11
C ALA A 2 44.20 -11.16 -38.90
N GLY A 3 44.45 -9.84 -39.01
CA GLY A 3 44.18 -8.93 -37.88
C GLY A 3 44.12 -7.44 -38.22
N SER A 4 43.98 -7.08 -39.49
CA SER A 4 44.00 -5.68 -39.96
C SER A 4 42.61 -5.14 -40.32
N LYS A 5 41.66 -6.00 -40.70
CA LYS A 5 40.36 -5.56 -41.24
C LYS A 5 39.38 -5.08 -40.15
N ASP A 6 39.41 -5.67 -38.96
CA ASP A 6 38.46 -5.32 -37.88
C ASP A 6 38.79 -3.97 -37.20
N LYS A 7 40.07 -3.61 -37.11
CA LYS A 7 40.51 -2.35 -36.48
C LYS A 7 40.12 -1.11 -37.28
N LYS A 8 39.97 -1.24 -38.60
CA LYS A 8 39.53 -0.12 -39.45
C LYS A 8 38.05 0.14 -39.30
N ALA A 9 37.22 -0.89 -39.21
CA ALA A 9 35.77 -0.75 -38.99
C ALA A 9 35.47 -0.08 -37.64
N THR A 10 36.16 -0.48 -36.57
CA THR A 10 35.99 0.14 -35.25
C THR A 10 36.48 1.58 -35.20
N THR A 11 37.53 1.93 -35.94
CA THR A 11 38.03 3.32 -36.03
C THR A 11 37.13 4.21 -36.90
N PHE A 12 36.57 3.67 -38.00
CA PHE A 12 35.66 4.40 -38.89
C PHE A 12 34.29 4.68 -38.26
N ILE A 13 33.74 3.69 -37.56
CA ILE A 13 32.52 3.88 -36.76
C ILE A 13 32.80 4.94 -35.69
N ARG A 14 34.04 4.98 -35.15
CA ARG A 14 34.46 5.93 -34.12
C ARG A 14 34.77 7.36 -34.61
N SER A 15 34.98 7.62 -35.90
CA SER A 15 35.11 9.01 -36.38
C SER A 15 33.76 9.58 -36.80
N ARG A 16 32.95 8.78 -37.50
CA ARG A 16 31.71 9.25 -38.14
C ARG A 16 30.59 9.58 -37.16
N TRP A 17 30.47 8.84 -36.06
CA TRP A 17 29.50 9.17 -34.98
C TRP A 17 29.87 10.46 -34.23
N ALA A 18 31.18 10.72 -34.03
CA ALA A 18 31.64 11.89 -33.30
C ALA A 18 31.36 13.16 -34.10
N GLU A 19 31.66 13.15 -35.40
CA GLU A 19 31.31 14.24 -36.33
C GLU A 19 29.80 14.52 -36.33
N TRP A 20 28.97 13.47 -36.40
CA TRP A 20 27.51 13.61 -36.32
C TRP A 20 27.02 14.20 -34.98
N LEU A 21 27.68 13.86 -33.88
CA LEU A 21 27.38 14.35 -32.54
C LEU A 21 27.74 15.83 -32.38
N PHE A 22 28.88 16.27 -32.93
CA PHE A 22 29.27 17.68 -32.93
C PHE A 22 28.38 18.54 -33.82
N VAL A 23 27.86 18.01 -34.93
CA VAL A 23 26.87 18.73 -35.78
C VAL A 23 25.56 18.98 -35.03
N ASN A 24 25.14 18.04 -34.17
CA ASN A 24 23.86 18.09 -33.45
C ASN A 24 24.03 18.43 -31.95
N LEU A 25 25.08 19.18 -31.59
CA LEU A 25 25.45 19.45 -30.20
C LEU A 25 24.28 19.99 -29.35
N HIS A 26 23.47 20.89 -29.91
CA HIS A 26 22.31 21.48 -29.24
C HIS A 26 21.27 20.42 -28.82
N PHE A 27 21.03 19.42 -29.67
CA PHE A 27 20.09 18.33 -29.39
C PHE A 27 20.62 17.38 -28.30
N VAL A 28 21.93 17.10 -28.31
CA VAL A 28 22.58 16.29 -27.28
C VAL A 28 22.49 16.98 -25.92
N PHE A 29 22.76 18.28 -25.85
CA PHE A 29 22.58 19.06 -24.61
C PHE A 29 21.14 19.05 -24.11
N PHE A 30 20.16 19.14 -25.02
CA PHE A 30 18.75 19.04 -24.67
C PHE A 30 18.41 17.67 -24.03
N LEU A 31 18.88 16.57 -24.62
CA LEU A 31 18.69 15.23 -24.07
C LEU A 31 19.38 15.05 -22.71
N VAL A 32 20.60 15.58 -22.56
CA VAL A 32 21.31 15.57 -21.27
C VAL A 32 20.53 16.36 -20.22
N GLY A 33 19.99 17.52 -20.59
CA GLY A 33 19.14 18.34 -19.70
C GLY A 33 17.90 17.58 -19.22
N ILE A 34 17.19 16.90 -20.13
CA ILE A 34 16.05 16.03 -19.77
C ILE A 34 16.50 14.87 -18.88
N GLY A 35 17.65 14.25 -19.19
CA GLY A 35 18.21 13.15 -18.40
C GLY A 35 18.51 13.56 -16.97
N VAL A 36 19.14 14.73 -16.77
CA VAL A 36 19.40 15.28 -15.44
C VAL A 36 18.09 15.59 -14.71
N PHE A 37 17.14 16.24 -15.39
CA PHE A 37 15.83 16.53 -14.82
C PHE A 37 15.09 15.24 -14.40
N TYR A 38 15.19 14.18 -15.21
CA TYR A 38 14.61 12.89 -14.89
C TYR A 38 15.23 12.27 -13.63
N ILE A 39 16.57 12.25 -13.52
CA ILE A 39 17.26 11.73 -12.34
C ILE A 39 16.86 12.50 -11.08
N MET A 40 16.75 13.84 -11.19
CA MET A 40 16.28 14.68 -10.07
C MET A 40 14.86 14.32 -9.64
N ASN A 41 13.94 14.14 -10.59
CA ASN A 41 12.56 13.76 -10.31
C ASN A 41 12.46 12.34 -9.74
N ALA A 42 13.24 11.39 -10.26
CA ALA A 42 13.28 10.02 -9.76
C ALA A 42 13.72 9.97 -8.29
N HIS A 43 14.74 10.74 -7.92
CA HIS A 43 15.21 10.79 -6.52
C HIS A 43 14.22 11.50 -5.58
N ALA A 44 13.43 12.46 -6.09
CA ALA A 44 12.33 13.04 -5.33
C ALA A 44 11.19 12.03 -5.12
N ALA A 45 10.82 11.29 -6.17
CA ALA A 45 9.80 10.25 -6.10
C ALA A 45 10.18 9.14 -5.13
N GLU A 46 11.43 8.67 -5.17
CA GLU A 46 11.94 7.64 -4.25
C GLU A 46 11.83 8.06 -2.78
N ARG A 47 12.15 9.33 -2.48
CA ARG A 47 12.01 9.87 -1.12
C ARG A 47 10.54 9.98 -0.68
N SER A 48 9.64 10.35 -1.59
CA SER A 48 8.20 10.41 -1.32
C SER A 48 7.61 9.02 -1.08
N ILE A 49 8.00 8.01 -1.87
CA ILE A 49 7.54 6.62 -1.70
C ILE A 49 7.94 6.09 -0.31
N ARG A 50 9.19 6.30 0.12
CA ARG A 50 9.62 5.90 1.47
C ARG A 50 8.80 6.54 2.59
N LYS A 51 8.43 7.83 2.43
CA LYS A 51 7.57 8.52 3.40
C LYS A 51 6.15 7.97 3.40
N ILE A 52 5.60 7.67 2.23
CA ILE A 52 4.27 7.07 2.10
C ILE A 52 4.22 5.71 2.80
N ASP A 53 5.23 4.87 2.60
CA ASP A 53 5.29 3.55 3.24
C ASP A 53 5.39 3.65 4.77
N ALA A 54 6.20 4.60 5.28
CA ALA A 54 6.29 4.85 6.72
C ALA A 54 4.94 5.31 7.30
N LEU A 55 4.28 6.27 6.65
CA LEU A 55 2.99 6.80 7.09
C LEU A 55 1.88 5.74 7.01
N LYS A 56 1.91 4.90 5.97
CA LYS A 56 0.97 3.79 5.80
C LYS A 56 1.11 2.76 6.92
N LYS A 57 2.35 2.49 7.37
CA LYS A 57 2.60 1.61 8.51
C LYS A 57 1.97 2.18 9.79
N GLU A 58 2.19 3.46 10.06
CA GLU A 58 1.61 4.12 11.23
C GLU A 58 0.07 4.08 11.23
N VAL A 59 -0.55 4.41 10.10
CA VAL A 59 -2.02 4.32 9.96
C VAL A 59 -2.52 2.89 10.16
N ASN A 60 -1.79 1.90 9.64
CA ASN A 60 -2.13 0.51 9.84
C ASN A 60 -2.04 0.12 11.31
N ASP A 61 -0.99 0.53 12.03
CA ASP A 61 -0.82 0.26 13.46
C ASP A 61 -1.97 0.84 14.31
N TYR A 62 -2.46 2.05 13.98
CA TYR A 62 -3.66 2.60 14.62
C TYR A 62 -4.93 1.80 14.30
N ARG A 63 -5.10 1.39 13.03
CA ARG A 63 -6.25 0.55 12.64
C ARG A 63 -6.24 -0.80 13.37
N TRP A 64 -5.07 -1.39 13.57
CA TRP A 64 -4.92 -2.64 14.33
C TRP A 64 -5.32 -2.46 15.79
N GLN A 65 -4.93 -1.34 16.42
CA GLN A 65 -5.34 -1.04 17.80
C GLN A 65 -6.87 -0.90 17.92
N SER A 66 -7.51 -0.15 17.02
CA SER A 66 -8.98 -0.03 17.03
C SER A 66 -9.68 -1.36 16.78
N MET A 67 -9.16 -2.17 15.83
CA MET A 67 -9.71 -3.50 15.56
C MET A 67 -9.58 -4.42 16.79
N SER A 68 -8.44 -4.39 17.48
CA SER A 68 -8.25 -5.18 18.69
C SER A 68 -9.17 -4.75 19.83
N LEU A 69 -9.40 -3.44 19.97
CA LEU A 69 -10.32 -2.89 20.97
C LEU A 69 -11.78 -3.26 20.66
N GLU A 70 -12.19 -3.15 19.39
CA GLU A 70 -13.52 -3.61 18.95
C GLU A 70 -13.67 -5.12 19.18
N GLN A 71 -12.64 -5.92 18.94
CA GLN A 71 -12.68 -7.37 19.20
C GLN A 71 -12.82 -7.67 20.70
N GLU A 72 -12.14 -6.94 21.57
CA GLU A 72 -12.29 -7.07 23.02
C GLU A 72 -13.71 -6.70 23.47
N LEU A 73 -14.25 -5.58 22.97
CA LEU A 73 -15.64 -5.19 23.20
C LEU A 73 -16.62 -6.25 22.68
N MET A 74 -16.34 -6.85 21.53
CA MET A 74 -17.19 -7.88 20.94
C MET A 74 -17.11 -9.21 21.71
N TYR A 75 -15.96 -9.51 22.33
CA TYR A 75 -15.78 -10.65 23.23
C TYR A 75 -16.60 -10.46 24.51
N GLU A 76 -16.55 -9.28 25.14
CA GLU A 76 -17.39 -8.95 26.29
C GLU A 76 -18.88 -8.92 25.93
N SER A 77 -19.23 -8.40 24.75
CA SER A 77 -20.62 -8.32 24.27
C SER A 77 -21.13 -9.64 23.67
N THR A 78 -20.32 -10.70 23.62
CA THR A 78 -20.74 -11.99 23.07
C THR A 78 -21.80 -12.60 24.00
N GLN A 79 -22.96 -12.94 23.42
CA GLN A 79 -24.13 -13.46 24.15
C GLN A 79 -23.80 -14.64 25.08
N SER A 80 -22.82 -15.49 24.74
CA SER A 80 -22.40 -16.59 25.60
C SER A 80 -21.73 -16.15 26.91
N GLN A 81 -20.95 -15.06 26.90
CA GLN A 81 -20.32 -14.50 28.10
C GLN A 81 -21.22 -13.52 28.85
N LEU A 82 -22.05 -12.76 28.14
CA LEU A 82 -23.12 -11.99 28.76
C LEU A 82 -24.05 -12.91 29.54
N THR A 83 -24.46 -14.05 28.97
CA THR A 83 -25.31 -15.03 29.67
C THR A 83 -24.62 -15.59 30.91
N LYS A 84 -23.31 -15.91 30.85
CA LYS A 84 -22.54 -16.36 32.02
C LYS A 84 -22.38 -15.29 33.10
N ASN A 85 -22.06 -14.05 32.73
CA ASN A 85 -21.94 -12.92 33.67
C ASN A 85 -23.30 -12.53 34.28
N LEU A 86 -24.40 -12.66 33.53
CA LEU A 86 -25.76 -12.44 34.03
C LEU A 86 -26.29 -13.62 34.86
N GLU A 87 -25.89 -14.86 34.55
CA GLU A 87 -26.18 -16.05 35.36
C GLU A 87 -25.49 -15.98 36.73
N GLU A 88 -24.24 -15.49 36.78
CA GLU A 88 -23.50 -15.25 38.02
C GLU A 88 -24.15 -14.14 38.88
N LYS A 89 -24.86 -13.20 38.23
CA LYS A 89 -25.74 -12.20 38.89
C LYS A 89 -27.18 -12.67 39.15
N GLY A 90 -27.50 -13.96 38.91
CA GLY A 90 -28.78 -14.57 39.26
C GLY A 90 -29.91 -14.44 38.22
N LEU A 91 -29.62 -13.93 37.02
CA LEU A 91 -30.61 -13.81 35.92
C LEU A 91 -30.44 -14.96 34.92
N LYS A 92 -31.43 -15.87 34.87
CA LYS A 92 -31.47 -16.98 33.91
C LYS A 92 -31.91 -16.49 32.53
N PRO A 93 -31.30 -16.97 31.43
CA PRO A 93 -31.78 -16.68 30.08
C PRO A 93 -33.19 -17.25 29.89
N LEU A 94 -34.09 -16.42 29.37
CA LEU A 94 -35.48 -16.78 29.10
C LEU A 94 -35.54 -17.70 27.86
N ASN A 95 -35.41 -19.01 28.07
CA ASN A 95 -35.43 -20.03 27.01
C ASN A 95 -36.86 -20.38 26.50
N LYS A 96 -37.81 -19.46 26.62
CA LYS A 96 -39.16 -19.64 26.05
C LYS A 96 -39.62 -18.37 25.36
N LEU A 97 -40.09 -18.55 24.12
CA LEU A 97 -40.81 -17.54 23.37
C LEU A 97 -41.89 -16.92 24.26
N PRO A 98 -41.96 -15.58 24.41
CA PRO A 98 -43.01 -14.96 25.20
C PRO A 98 -44.36 -15.29 24.56
N LEU A 99 -45.22 -15.99 25.31
CA LEU A 99 -46.59 -16.21 24.89
C LEU A 99 -47.29 -14.85 24.87
N LYS A 100 -47.68 -14.41 23.69
CA LYS A 100 -48.60 -13.28 23.52
C LYS A 100 -49.92 -13.68 24.18
N LEU A 101 -50.20 -13.13 25.37
CA LEU A 101 -51.54 -13.19 25.94
C LEU A 101 -52.40 -12.21 25.15
N GLU A 102 -53.04 -12.69 24.09
CA GLU A 102 -54.25 -12.04 23.61
C GLU A 102 -55.33 -12.34 24.64
N SER A 103 -55.76 -11.29 25.32
CA SER A 103 -56.90 -11.34 26.23
C SER A 103 -58.14 -11.72 25.42
N GLU A 104 -58.51 -12.99 25.47
CA GLU A 104 -59.88 -13.43 25.29
C GLU A 104 -60.69 -12.80 26.43
N ALA A 105 -61.13 -11.56 26.20
CA ALA A 105 -62.19 -10.93 26.96
C ALA A 105 -63.47 -11.71 26.64
N LYS A 106 -63.72 -12.72 27.47
CA LYS A 106 -64.97 -13.46 27.51
C LYS A 106 -65.98 -12.64 28.30
N GLU A 107 -66.94 -12.06 27.60
CA GLU A 107 -68.28 -11.75 28.13
C GLU A 107 -69.30 -12.55 27.32
#